data_AF-A0A7V3PNW8-F1
#
_entry.id   AF-A0A7V3PNW8-F1
#
_cell.length_a   1.000
_cell.length_b   1.000
_cell.length_c   1.000
_cell.angle_alpha   90.00
_cell.angle_beta   90.00
_cell.angle_gamma   90.00
#
_symmetry.space_group_name_H-M   'P 1'
#
loop_
_entity.id
_entity.type
_entity.pdbx_description
1 polymer ?
#
loop_
_entity_poly.entity_id
_entity_poly.type
_entity_poly.pdbx_seq_one_letter_code
_entity_poly.pdbx_strand_id
1 'polypeptide(L)'
;VPPIISDLYDFLEGLGARVVFNETQRQFSMADSLDSDLIGQYLTYTYPYSVFYRLEDIRRHLSIRRIHGVVHYVQSFCFRQIQDGLIRRNLSVPVLTLEGDTPGPLDARNKLRLEAFVESLLLGAD
;
A
#
# COMPACT_ATOMS: atom_id res chain seq x y z
N VAL A 1 -6.36 -2.71 4.32
CA VAL A 1 -6.57 -2.47 5.76
C VAL A 1 -5.40 -1.67 6.27
N PRO A 2 -5.57 -0.82 7.29
CA PRO A 2 -4.45 -0.09 7.88
C PRO A 2 -3.39 -1.07 8.42
N PRO A 3 -2.09 -0.86 8.17
CA PRO A 3 -1.04 -1.65 8.80
C PRO A 3 -1.08 -1.51 10.32
N ILE A 4 -1.01 -2.64 11.05
CA ILE A 4 -0.92 -2.66 12.53
C ILE A 4 0.48 -2.97 13.04
N ILE A 5 1.44 -3.09 12.12
CA ILE A 5 2.86 -3.31 12.43
C ILE A 5 3.49 -1.97 12.83
N SER A 6 4.05 -1.91 14.03
CA SER A 6 4.46 -0.66 14.68
C SER A 6 5.73 -0.03 14.11
N ASP A 7 6.66 -0.85 13.62
CA ASP A 7 7.99 -0.44 13.14
C ASP A 7 8.13 -0.55 11.61
N LEU A 8 7.02 -0.75 10.87
CA LEU A 8 7.07 -0.99 9.42
C LEU A 8 7.75 0.15 8.65
N TYR A 9 7.40 1.40 8.99
CA TYR A 9 7.96 2.56 8.29
C TYR A 9 9.41 2.81 8.69
N ASP A 10 9.72 2.76 10.00
CA ASP A 10 11.08 2.92 10.51
C ASP A 10 12.03 1.87 9.94
N PHE A 11 11.58 0.62 9.81
CA PHE A 11 12.35 -0.46 9.21
C PHE A 11 12.64 -0.21 7.73
N LEU A 12 11.63 0.19 6.95
CA LEU A 12 11.80 0.53 5.53
C LEU A 12 12.74 1.73 5.34
N GLU A 13 12.64 2.75 6.19
CA GLU A 13 13.55 3.90 6.19
C GLU A 13 14.99 3.49 6.54
N GLY A 14 15.17 2.55 7.48
CA GLY A 14 16.47 1.95 7.80
C GLY A 14 17.13 1.22 6.62
N LEU A 15 16.34 0.72 5.66
CA LEU A 15 16.83 0.11 4.42
C LEU A 15 17.08 1.12 3.30
N GLY A 16 16.90 2.42 3.56
CA GLY A 16 17.02 3.49 2.55
C GLY A 16 15.79 3.65 1.65
N ALA A 17 14.68 2.98 1.96
CA ALA A 17 13.40 3.19 1.27
C ALA A 17 12.60 4.31 1.95
N ARG A 18 11.56 4.82 1.27
CA ARG A 18 10.64 5.81 1.88
C ARG A 18 9.20 5.53 1.47
N VAL A 19 8.29 5.52 2.44
CA VAL A 19 6.85 5.37 2.20
C VAL A 19 6.24 6.73 1.86
N VAL A 20 6.00 6.98 0.58
CA VAL A 20 5.45 8.26 0.07
C VAL A 20 3.95 8.19 -0.27
N PHE A 21 3.33 7.02 -0.06
CA PHE A 21 1.92 6.77 -0.32
C PHE A 21 1.39 5.63 0.55
N ASN A 22 0.30 5.89 1.27
CA ASN A 22 -0.52 4.87 1.91
C ASN A 22 -1.97 5.08 1.50
N GLU A 23 -2.50 4.16 0.70
CA GLU A 23 -3.86 4.22 0.18
C GLU A 23 -4.90 4.31 1.31
N THR A 24 -4.80 3.46 2.34
CA THR A 24 -5.83 3.40 3.38
C THR A 24 -5.82 4.66 4.25
N GLN A 25 -4.65 5.10 4.72
CA GLN A 25 -4.55 6.34 5.54
C GLN A 25 -5.04 7.56 4.76
N ARG A 26 -4.64 7.69 3.48
CA ARG A 26 -5.11 8.79 2.64
C ARG A 26 -6.64 8.75 2.48
N GLN A 27 -7.21 7.61 2.13
CA GLN A 27 -8.65 7.49 1.91
C GLN A 27 -9.44 7.77 3.22
N PHE A 28 -8.93 7.37 4.37
CA PHE A 28 -9.57 7.64 5.66
C PHE A 28 -9.44 9.10 6.12
N SER A 29 -8.42 9.83 5.64
CA SER A 29 -8.28 11.26 5.92
C SER A 29 -9.28 12.13 5.17
N MET A 30 -9.86 11.64 4.08
CA MET A 30 -10.80 12.38 3.20
C MET A 30 -10.21 13.71 2.67
N ALA A 31 -8.88 13.87 2.73
CA ALA A 31 -8.22 15.14 2.47
C ALA A 31 -8.33 15.63 1.02
N ASP A 32 -8.61 14.74 0.07
CA ASP A 32 -8.78 15.08 -1.35
C ASP A 32 -10.16 15.70 -1.67
N SER A 33 -11.08 15.75 -0.71
CA SER A 33 -12.43 16.26 -0.89
C SER A 33 -12.83 17.27 0.19
N LEU A 34 -11.86 17.98 0.77
CA LEU A 34 -12.09 19.05 1.76
C LEU A 34 -12.99 20.18 1.23
N ASP A 35 -12.95 20.43 -0.08
CA ASP A 35 -13.75 21.47 -0.74
C ASP A 35 -15.14 20.96 -1.19
N SER A 36 -15.47 19.68 -0.89
CA SER A 36 -16.74 19.05 -1.29
C SER A 36 -17.77 19.10 -0.17
N ASP A 37 -19.04 18.97 -0.54
CA ASP A 37 -20.08 18.60 0.42
C ASP A 37 -19.93 17.13 0.86
N LEU A 38 -20.74 16.73 1.84
CA LEU A 38 -20.69 15.36 2.37
C LEU A 38 -20.92 14.29 1.30
N ILE A 39 -21.81 14.57 0.34
CA ILE A 39 -22.11 13.64 -0.76
C ILE A 39 -20.90 13.49 -1.67
N GLY A 40 -20.31 14.60 -2.11
CA GLY A 40 -19.09 14.63 -2.93
C GLY A 40 -17.93 13.93 -2.24
N GLN A 41 -17.73 14.15 -0.94
CA GLN A 41 -16.72 13.46 -0.16
C GLN A 41 -16.87 11.93 -0.26
N TYR A 42 -18.07 11.40 -0.04
CA TYR A 42 -18.32 9.96 -0.12
C TYR A 42 -18.21 9.40 -1.54
N LEU A 43 -18.54 10.18 -2.58
CA LEU A 43 -18.35 9.77 -3.97
C LEU A 43 -16.86 9.64 -4.35
N THR A 44 -15.99 10.45 -3.73
CA THR A 44 -14.53 10.38 -3.95
C THR A 44 -13.82 9.33 -3.10
N TYR A 45 -14.44 8.86 -2.02
CA TYR A 45 -13.87 7.89 -1.10
C TYR A 45 -13.82 6.49 -1.73
N THR A 46 -12.68 6.06 -2.27
CA THR A 46 -12.58 4.83 -3.08
C THR A 46 -12.56 3.52 -2.27
N TYR A 47 -12.23 3.60 -0.96
CA TYR A 47 -12.03 2.43 -0.10
C TYR A 47 -13.20 1.42 0.00
N PRO A 48 -14.49 1.83 0.07
CA PRO A 48 -15.63 0.92 0.18
C PRO A 48 -16.12 0.40 -1.18
N TYR A 49 -15.64 0.96 -2.30
CA TYR A 49 -16.07 0.58 -3.65
C TYR A 49 -15.24 -0.58 -4.21
N SER A 50 -15.57 -0.97 -5.45
CA SER A 50 -14.89 -2.04 -6.18
C SER A 50 -13.37 -1.83 -6.23
N VAL A 51 -12.63 -2.94 -6.24
CA VAL A 51 -11.17 -2.95 -6.38
C VAL A 51 -10.69 -2.17 -7.62
N PHE A 52 -11.49 -2.09 -8.68
CA PHE A 52 -11.11 -1.35 -9.88
C PHE A 52 -11.05 0.17 -9.66
N TYR A 53 -11.96 0.75 -8.88
CA TYR A 53 -11.88 2.18 -8.51
C TYR A 53 -10.64 2.46 -7.66
N ARG A 54 -10.33 1.56 -6.72
CA ARG A 54 -9.10 1.65 -5.92
C ARG A 54 -7.85 1.56 -6.80
N LEU A 55 -7.83 0.65 -7.77
CA LEU A 55 -6.71 0.47 -8.70
C LEU A 55 -6.50 1.68 -9.60
N GLU A 56 -7.56 2.36 -10.03
CA GLU A 56 -7.46 3.60 -10.80
C GLU A 56 -6.78 4.72 -9.99
N ASP A 57 -7.23 4.95 -8.76
CA ASP A 57 -6.62 5.94 -7.86
C ASP A 57 -5.16 5.57 -7.53
N ILE A 58 -4.89 4.29 -7.22
CA ILE A 58 -3.52 3.81 -6.96
C ILE A 58 -2.62 4.08 -8.16
N ARG A 59 -3.03 3.74 -9.39
CA ARG A 59 -2.22 3.97 -10.60
C ARG A 59 -1.89 5.45 -10.82
N ARG A 60 -2.87 6.33 -10.60
CA ARG A 60 -2.64 7.79 -10.65
C ARG A 60 -1.56 8.20 -9.66
N HIS A 61 -1.61 7.67 -8.44
CA HIS A 61 -0.61 7.95 -7.41
C HIS A 61 0.77 7.33 -7.69
N LEU A 62 0.83 6.14 -8.28
CA LEU A 62 2.09 5.55 -8.73
C LEU A 62 2.83 6.48 -9.69
N SER A 63 2.10 7.03 -10.67
CA SER A 63 2.66 7.95 -11.66
C SER A 63 3.10 9.28 -11.05
N ILE A 64 2.20 9.98 -10.35
CA ILE A 64 2.48 11.33 -9.82
C ILE A 64 3.62 11.32 -8.79
N ARG A 65 3.76 10.23 -8.02
CA ARG A 65 4.79 10.11 -6.97
C ARG A 65 6.03 9.34 -7.43
N ARG A 66 6.04 8.81 -8.66
CA ARG A 66 7.12 7.96 -9.18
C ARG A 66 7.44 6.81 -8.22
N ILE A 67 6.40 6.08 -7.82
CA ILE A 67 6.55 4.97 -6.87
C ILE A 67 7.26 3.82 -7.57
N HIS A 68 8.32 3.30 -6.96
CA HIS A 68 9.13 2.20 -7.51
C HIS A 68 8.59 0.82 -7.14
N GLY A 69 7.81 0.69 -6.07
CA GLY A 69 7.24 -0.58 -5.63
C GLY A 69 6.10 -0.39 -4.63
N VAL A 70 5.27 -1.43 -4.47
CA VAL A 70 4.10 -1.41 -3.59
C VAL A 70 4.18 -2.54 -2.58
N VAL A 71 3.97 -2.22 -1.31
CA VAL A 71 3.70 -3.20 -0.26
C VAL A 71 2.19 -3.37 -0.15
N HIS A 72 1.66 -4.50 -0.65
CA HIS A 72 0.28 -4.90 -0.41
C HIS A 72 0.18 -5.56 0.97
N TYR A 73 -0.15 -4.74 1.97
CA TYR A 73 -0.39 -5.21 3.32
C TYR A 73 -1.75 -5.94 3.43
N VAL A 74 -1.74 -7.14 4.00
CA VAL A 74 -2.92 -7.99 4.24
C VAL A 74 -2.94 -8.53 5.67
N GLN A 75 -4.13 -8.97 6.09
CA GLN A 75 -4.36 -9.71 7.32
C GLN A 75 -5.04 -11.03 6.97
N SER A 76 -4.74 -12.08 7.74
CA SER A 76 -5.39 -13.39 7.70
C SER A 76 -6.91 -13.24 7.69
N PHE A 77 -7.56 -14.04 6.83
CA PHE A 77 -9.02 -14.08 6.66
C PHE A 77 -9.66 -12.77 6.18
N CYS A 78 -8.88 -11.80 5.69
CA CYS A 78 -9.42 -10.66 4.99
C CYS A 78 -9.75 -11.04 3.54
N PHE A 79 -11.00 -10.80 3.09
CA PHE A 79 -11.42 -11.04 1.69
C PHE A 79 -10.50 -10.36 0.66
N ARG A 80 -9.73 -9.34 1.08
CA ARG A 80 -8.74 -8.65 0.25
C ARG A 80 -7.57 -9.53 -0.17
N GLN A 81 -7.33 -10.68 0.48
CA GLN A 81 -6.37 -11.67 0.01
C GLN A 81 -6.72 -12.20 -1.39
N ILE A 82 -8.02 -12.31 -1.72
CA ILE A 82 -8.48 -12.69 -3.08
C ILE A 82 -8.09 -11.63 -4.13
N GLN A 83 -7.87 -10.39 -3.70
CA GLN A 83 -7.50 -9.27 -4.59
C GLN A 83 -6.00 -9.23 -4.91
N ASP A 84 -5.16 -10.03 -4.25
CA ASP A 84 -3.70 -10.00 -4.44
C ASP A 84 -3.31 -10.23 -5.90
N GLY A 85 -3.87 -11.28 -6.52
CA GLY A 85 -3.63 -11.58 -7.93
C GLY A 85 -4.14 -10.48 -8.87
N LEU A 86 -5.21 -9.76 -8.51
CA LEU A 86 -5.65 -8.61 -9.29
C LEU A 86 -4.66 -7.46 -9.16
N ILE A 87 -4.24 -7.10 -7.95
CA ILE A 87 -3.29 -6.01 -7.70
C ILE A 87 -1.98 -6.26 -8.46
N ARG A 88 -1.39 -7.45 -8.31
CA ARG A 88 -0.14 -7.83 -8.98
C ARG A 88 -0.21 -7.72 -10.51
N ARG A 89 -1.35 -8.09 -11.12
CA ARG A 89 -1.55 -8.03 -12.58
C ARG A 89 -1.86 -6.62 -13.09
N ASN A 90 -2.29 -5.72 -12.22
CA ASN A 90 -2.85 -4.43 -12.63
C ASN A 90 -1.93 -3.24 -12.32
N LEU A 91 -0.91 -3.41 -11.48
CA LEU A 91 0.09 -2.39 -11.19
C LEU A 91 1.34 -2.60 -12.03
N SER A 92 1.91 -1.51 -12.53
CA SER A 92 3.10 -1.51 -13.39
C SER A 92 4.43 -1.60 -12.63
N VAL A 93 4.37 -1.78 -11.31
CA VAL A 93 5.53 -1.76 -10.41
C VAL A 93 5.56 -3.06 -9.60
N PRO A 94 6.74 -3.51 -9.13
CA PRO A 94 6.84 -4.67 -8.25
C PRO A 94 5.93 -4.56 -7.02
N VAL A 95 5.30 -5.68 -6.66
CA VAL A 95 4.38 -5.76 -5.50
C VAL A 95 4.86 -6.83 -4.52
N LEU A 96 5.06 -6.45 -3.26
CA LEU A 96 5.28 -7.37 -2.14
C LEU A 96 4.00 -7.52 -1.33
N THR A 97 3.51 -8.75 -1.16
CA THR A 97 2.37 -9.03 -0.27
C THR A 97 2.90 -9.29 1.13
N LEU A 98 2.63 -8.39 2.07
CA LEU A 98 3.10 -8.48 3.44
C LEU A 98 1.91 -8.82 4.35
N GLU A 99 2.04 -9.85 5.17
CA GLU A 99 0.99 -10.31 6.07
C GLU A 99 1.33 -9.90 7.50
N GLY A 100 0.39 -9.29 8.22
CA GLY A 100 0.60 -8.90 9.61
C GLY A 100 -0.67 -9.05 10.45
N ASP A 101 -0.77 -10.15 11.20
CA ASP A 101 -2.02 -10.54 11.87
C ASP A 101 -2.17 -9.99 13.29
N THR A 102 -1.05 -9.70 13.95
CA THR A 102 -1.03 -9.18 15.32
C THR A 102 -0.35 -7.83 15.40
N PRO A 103 -0.80 -6.92 16.26
CA PRO A 103 -0.08 -5.69 16.53
C PRO A 103 1.30 -6.01 17.11
N GLY A 104 2.31 -5.22 16.72
CA GLY A 104 3.68 -5.39 17.21
C GLY A 104 4.73 -5.09 16.14
N PRO A 105 6.01 -5.32 16.45
CA PRO A 105 7.08 -5.14 15.49
C PRO A 105 7.06 -6.22 14.40
N LEU A 106 7.77 -5.95 13.30
CA LEU A 106 8.00 -6.91 12.22
C LEU A 106 8.65 -8.19 12.76
N ASP A 107 8.08 -9.34 12.40
CA ASP A 107 8.72 -10.64 12.60
C ASP A 107 9.90 -10.83 11.62
N ALA A 108 10.77 -11.80 11.93
CA ALA A 108 11.97 -12.07 11.14
C ALA A 108 11.68 -12.44 9.67
N ARG A 109 10.56 -13.12 9.41
CA ARG A 109 10.16 -13.52 8.06
C ARG A 109 9.79 -12.30 7.22
N ASN A 110 9.01 -11.39 7.80
CA ASN A 110 8.60 -10.16 7.14
C ASN A 110 9.77 -9.19 6.95
N LYS A 111 10.71 -9.10 7.91
CA LYS A 111 11.97 -8.35 7.75
C LYS A 111 12.77 -8.81 6.54
N LEU A 112 13.06 -10.11 6.46
CA LEU A 112 13.83 -10.68 5.34
C LEU A 112 13.17 -10.44 3.97
N ARG A 113 11.83 -10.52 3.91
CA ARG A 113 11.08 -10.27 2.66
C ARG A 113 11.11 -8.79 2.26
N LEU A 114 11.06 -7.88 3.22
CA LEU A 114 11.18 -6.44 2.97
C LEU A 114 12.60 -6.08 2.53
N GLU A 115 13.63 -6.64 3.17
CA GLU A 115 15.03 -6.49 2.77
C GLU A 115 15.24 -6.90 1.30
N ALA A 116 14.87 -8.14 0.95
CA ALA A 116 15.00 -8.64 -0.41
C ALA A 116 14.18 -7.82 -1.43
N PHE A 117 13.01 -7.33 -1.03
CA PHE A 117 12.19 -6.50 -1.91
C PHE A 117 12.83 -5.14 -2.17
N VAL A 118 13.31 -4.46 -1.12
CA VAL A 118 13.99 -3.16 -1.26
C VAL A 118 15.27 -3.31 -2.08
N GLU A 119 16.07 -4.34 -1.82
CA GLU A 119 17.26 -4.64 -2.62
C GLU A 119 16.93 -4.84 -4.11
N SER A 120 15.85 -5.58 -4.43
CA SER A 120 15.41 -5.80 -5.81
C SER A 120 15.00 -4.51 -6.52
N LEU A 121 14.43 -3.55 -5.79
CA LEU A 121 14.03 -2.24 -6.33
C LEU A 121 15.25 -1.36 -6.63
N LEU A 122 16.31 -1.45 -5.81
CA LEU A 122 17.55 -0.72 -6.02
C LEU A 122 18.34 -1.28 -7.22
N LEU A 123 18.36 -2.60 -7.39
CA LEU A 123 19.05 -3.27 -8.50
C LEU A 123 18.32 -3.11 -9.85
N GLY A 124 17.01 -2.87 -9.84
CA GLY A 124 16.19 -2.68 -11.05
C GLY A 124 16.06 -1.22 -11.50
N ALA A 125 16.82 -0.29 -10.90
CA ALA A 125 16.73 1.15 -11.18
C ALA A 125 17.66 1.64 -12.32
N ASP A 126 18.35 0.72 -13.01
CA ASP A 126 19.23 0.97 -14.17
C ASP A 126 18.48 0.95 -15.52
#